data_AF-A0A8C5VMP0-F1
#
_entry.id   AF-A0A8C5VMP0-F1
#
_cell.length_a   1.000
_cell.length_b   1.000
_cell.length_c   1.000
_cell.angle_alpha   90.00
_cell.angle_beta   90.00
_cell.angle_gamma   90.00
#
_symmetry.space_group_name_H-M   'P 1'
#
loop_
_entity.id
_entity.type
_entity.pdbx_description
1 polymer ?
#
loop_
_entity_poly.entity_id
_entity_poly.type
_entity_poly.pdbx_seq_one_letter_code
_entity_poly.pdbx_strand_id
1 'polypeptide(L)'
;MKQNALQGLVPNETEDLNVEHLQLLLLIFHNLTEKGRRAILTLLVQIIQELSVNMDTQMRSVPLILARLLLIFDYLLHQYSKAPVYLFEQVQHNLLSPPFGWASGSQDSSSRRTTTPLYHGFKEVEENWSKHFSSDAVPQPRFYCVLSPEASEDDLNRLDSVACDVLYSKLVKYDELYTALTTLLAAGSQLDTVRRKENKNITALEACALQYYFLILWRILGILPPSKTYMNQLAMNSPEMSECDILHTLRWSSRLRISSYVNWIKDHLIKQGMKAEHAGSLIELASTKCSSVKYDVEIVEEYFARQISSFCSIDCTTILQLHEIPSLQSIYTLDAAISKVQVSLDEHFSKMAAETDPHKSSEITKNLLPATLQLIDTYASCTRAYLLQNFNEEGTTDKPSKEKLQGFAAVLAIGSSRCKANTLGPTLVQNLPSSVQAVCESWNNINTNEFPNIGSWRNAFANDTIPSESYISAVQAAHLGTLCGQSLPLAASLKHTLLSLVRLTGDLIVWSDEMNPPQVIRTLLPLLLESSTESVAEISSNSLERILGPAESDEFLARVYEKLITGCYNILANHADPNR
;
A
#
# COMPACT_ATOMS: atom_id res chain seq x y z
N MET A 1 7.45 25.24 -8.97
CA MET A 1 6.67 24.07 -8.49
C MET A 1 5.60 23.63 -9.49
N LYS A 2 4.52 24.38 -9.75
CA LYS A 2 3.44 23.96 -10.68
C LYS A 2 3.95 23.45 -12.04
N GLN A 3 4.76 24.25 -12.74
CA GLN A 3 5.30 23.88 -14.05
C GLN A 3 6.12 22.58 -13.99
N ASN A 4 6.98 22.44 -12.99
CA ASN A 4 7.79 21.23 -12.79
C ASN A 4 6.92 20.00 -12.47
N ALA A 5 5.87 20.15 -11.66
CA ALA A 5 4.94 19.07 -11.35
C ALA A 5 4.14 18.62 -12.59
N LEU A 6 3.71 19.57 -13.44
CA LEU A 6 3.06 19.26 -14.72
C LEU A 6 3.97 18.52 -15.69
N GLN A 7 5.28 18.72 -15.59
CA GLN A 7 6.30 18.06 -16.41
C GLN A 7 6.83 16.76 -15.79
N GLY A 8 6.42 16.41 -14.56
CA GLY A 8 6.92 15.21 -13.88
C GLY A 8 8.40 15.27 -13.48
N LEU A 9 8.97 16.47 -13.34
CA LEU A 9 10.39 16.64 -13.04
C LEU A 9 10.71 16.26 -11.59
N VAL A 10 11.83 15.55 -11.41
CA VAL A 10 12.42 15.29 -10.09
C VAL A 10 13.40 16.41 -9.79
N PRO A 11 13.20 17.20 -8.73
CA PRO A 11 14.10 18.30 -8.43
C PRO A 11 15.44 17.77 -7.92
N ASN A 12 16.53 18.37 -8.40
CA ASN A 12 17.86 18.17 -7.81
C ASN A 12 17.89 18.72 -6.38
N GLU A 13 18.88 18.32 -5.58
CA GLU A 13 18.96 18.73 -4.15
C GLU A 13 18.92 20.25 -3.95
N THR A 14 19.54 21.02 -4.85
CA THR A 14 19.56 22.48 -4.79
C THR A 14 18.30 23.15 -5.32
N GLU A 15 17.46 22.41 -6.06
CA GLU A 15 16.24 22.91 -6.69
C GLU A 15 14.97 22.52 -5.91
N ASP A 16 15.06 21.53 -5.02
CA ASP A 16 13.96 21.12 -4.15
C ASP A 16 13.67 22.21 -3.12
N LEU A 17 12.41 22.31 -2.71
CA LEU A 17 12.02 23.18 -1.61
C LEU A 17 12.50 22.51 -0.32
N ASN A 18 13.49 23.11 0.35
CA ASN A 18 13.95 22.64 1.66
C ASN A 18 13.01 23.11 2.78
N VAL A 19 13.22 22.57 3.99
CA VAL A 19 12.34 22.81 5.12
C VAL A 19 12.39 24.27 5.59
N GLU A 20 13.57 24.89 5.59
CA GLU A 20 13.77 26.26 6.05
C GLU A 20 13.06 27.26 5.13
N HIS A 21 13.18 27.09 3.81
CA HIS A 21 12.48 27.92 2.84
C HIS A 21 10.97 27.72 2.93
N LEU A 22 10.49 26.49 3.11
CA LEU A 22 9.06 26.28 3.28
C LEU A 22 8.54 26.94 4.56
N GLN A 23 9.22 26.80 5.69
CA GLN A 23 8.83 27.44 6.95
C GLN A 23 8.75 28.97 6.80
N LEU A 24 9.73 29.58 6.12
CA LEU A 24 9.70 31.01 5.80
C LEU A 24 8.50 31.38 4.92
N LEU A 25 8.20 30.59 3.88
CA LEU A 25 7.03 30.83 3.02
C LEU A 25 5.72 30.75 3.79
N LEU A 26 5.58 29.80 4.71
CA LEU A 26 4.40 29.67 5.58
C LEU A 26 4.29 30.85 6.54
N LEU A 27 5.41 31.36 7.07
CA LEU A 27 5.42 32.57 7.89
C LEU A 27 5.01 33.81 7.07
N ILE A 28 5.51 33.95 5.84
CA ILE A 28 5.12 35.04 4.92
C ILE A 28 3.62 34.95 4.60
N PHE A 29 3.09 33.74 4.36
CA PHE A 29 1.67 33.52 4.12
C PHE A 29 0.80 34.11 5.24
N HIS A 30 1.21 33.94 6.49
CA HIS A 30 0.50 34.48 7.66
C HIS A 30 0.56 36.01 7.78
N ASN A 31 1.48 36.66 7.09
CA ASN A 31 1.57 38.12 6.98
C ASN A 31 0.78 38.69 5.79
N LEU A 32 0.17 37.84 4.96
CA LEU A 32 -0.69 38.30 3.87
C LEU A 32 -2.05 38.78 4.39
N THR A 33 -2.67 39.69 3.64
CA THR A 33 -4.08 40.05 3.85
C THR A 33 -4.99 38.84 3.68
N GLU A 34 -6.20 38.90 4.24
CA GLU A 34 -7.20 37.84 4.06
C GLU A 34 -7.47 37.51 2.58
N LYS A 35 -7.55 38.55 1.74
CA LYS A 35 -7.69 38.39 0.28
C LYS A 35 -6.48 37.67 -0.33
N GLY A 36 -5.27 37.99 0.14
CA GLY A 36 -4.03 37.33 -0.28
C GLY A 36 -4.01 35.85 0.10
N ARG A 37 -4.30 35.53 1.38
CA ARG A 37 -4.38 34.14 1.85
C ARG A 37 -5.42 33.33 1.08
N ARG A 38 -6.58 33.92 0.81
CA ARG A 38 -7.65 33.29 0.02
C ARG A 38 -7.21 33.00 -1.40
N ALA A 39 -6.54 33.96 -2.04
CA ALA A 39 -6.01 33.77 -3.39
C ALA A 39 -4.98 32.63 -3.47
N ILE A 40 -4.11 32.50 -2.47
CA ILE A 40 -3.14 31.39 -2.40
C ILE A 40 -3.83 30.03 -2.24
N LEU A 41 -4.81 29.93 -1.32
CA LEU A 41 -5.55 28.67 -1.12
C LEU A 41 -6.33 28.27 -2.38
N THR A 42 -7.04 29.22 -3.01
CA THR A 42 -7.76 28.96 -4.27
C THR A 42 -6.80 28.58 -5.40
N LEU A 43 -5.62 29.21 -5.48
CA LEU A 43 -4.61 28.85 -6.47
C LEU A 43 -4.08 27.43 -6.26
N LEU A 44 -3.81 27.03 -5.02
CA LEU A 44 -3.39 25.65 -4.70
C LEU A 44 -4.45 24.63 -5.10
N VAL A 45 -5.72 24.90 -4.82
CA VAL A 45 -6.84 24.05 -5.24
C VAL A 45 -6.88 23.90 -6.76
N GLN A 46 -6.74 25.00 -7.51
CA GLN A 46 -6.69 24.97 -8.97
C GLN A 46 -5.51 24.15 -9.49
N ILE A 47 -4.34 24.27 -8.85
CA ILE A 47 -3.14 23.49 -9.21
C ILE A 47 -3.39 21.99 -8.99
N ILE A 48 -3.97 21.61 -7.85
CA ILE A 48 -4.30 20.21 -7.54
C ILE A 48 -5.25 19.64 -8.60
N GLN A 49 -6.29 20.39 -8.96
CA GLN A 49 -7.25 20.00 -10.01
C GLN A 49 -6.58 19.92 -11.40
N GLU A 50 -5.69 20.84 -11.74
CA GLU A 50 -4.94 20.80 -13.02
C GLU A 50 -4.02 19.56 -13.09
N LEU A 51 -3.35 19.23 -11.98
CA LEU A 51 -2.49 18.05 -11.89
C LEU A 51 -3.29 16.74 -11.98
N SER A 52 -4.49 16.68 -11.38
CA SER A 52 -5.36 15.50 -11.47
C SER A 52 -5.95 15.27 -12.86
N VAL A 53 -5.87 16.25 -13.77
CA VAL A 53 -6.27 16.06 -15.18
C VAL A 53 -5.10 15.49 -16.01
N ASN A 54 -3.84 15.73 -15.63
CA ASN A 54 -2.66 15.24 -16.34
C ASN A 54 -2.16 13.88 -15.79
N MET A 55 -3.07 12.92 -15.63
CA MET A 55 -2.77 11.64 -14.95
C MET A 55 -1.74 10.78 -15.67
N ASP A 56 -1.68 10.81 -17.00
CA ASP A 56 -0.67 10.06 -17.76
C ASP A 56 0.76 10.38 -17.32
N THR A 57 1.02 11.66 -17.05
CA THR A 57 2.31 12.13 -16.52
C THR A 57 2.43 11.78 -15.04
N GLN A 58 1.39 12.06 -14.23
CA GLN A 58 1.46 11.87 -12.78
C GLN A 58 1.68 10.41 -12.39
N MET A 59 1.04 9.44 -13.06
CA MET A 59 1.19 8.01 -12.75
C MET A 59 2.61 7.48 -12.93
N ARG A 60 3.40 8.07 -13.83
CA ARG A 60 4.75 7.59 -14.19
C ARG A 60 5.88 8.40 -13.56
N SER A 61 5.55 9.54 -12.95
CA SER A 61 6.53 10.48 -12.41
C SER A 61 6.76 10.26 -10.92
N VAL A 62 7.89 10.75 -10.42
CA VAL A 62 8.18 10.75 -8.98
C VAL A 62 7.39 11.90 -8.32
N PRO A 63 6.47 11.64 -7.39
CA PRO A 63 5.52 12.65 -6.92
C PRO A 63 6.09 13.58 -5.83
N LEU A 64 7.40 13.90 -5.86
CA LEU A 64 8.04 14.71 -4.80
C LEU A 64 7.54 16.16 -4.80
N ILE A 65 7.48 16.82 -5.97
CA ILE A 65 6.98 18.20 -6.08
C ILE A 65 5.49 18.26 -5.74
N LEU A 66 4.74 17.24 -6.15
CA LEU A 66 3.33 17.10 -5.78
C LEU A 66 3.19 16.96 -4.26
N ALA A 67 4.05 16.18 -3.60
CA ALA A 67 4.09 16.10 -2.14
C ALA A 67 4.38 17.47 -1.48
N ARG A 68 5.27 18.30 -2.04
CA ARG A 68 5.49 19.68 -1.53
C ARG A 68 4.24 20.54 -1.63
N LEU A 69 3.52 20.48 -2.77
CA LEU A 69 2.27 21.22 -2.97
C LEU A 69 1.18 20.77 -2.00
N LEU A 70 1.03 19.45 -1.83
CA LEU A 70 0.07 18.89 -0.88
C LEU A 70 0.44 19.17 0.56
N LEU A 71 1.73 19.22 0.92
CA LEU A 71 2.17 19.58 2.26
C LEU A 71 1.78 21.03 2.61
N ILE A 72 1.92 21.96 1.65
CA ILE A 72 1.44 23.33 1.83
C ILE A 72 -0.08 23.32 1.99
N PHE A 73 -0.79 22.59 1.14
CA PHE A 73 -2.26 22.49 1.23
C PHE A 73 -2.71 21.93 2.59
N ASP A 74 -2.10 20.84 3.05
CA ASP A 74 -2.35 20.21 4.35
C ASP A 74 -2.11 21.17 5.52
N TYR A 75 -1.01 21.95 5.49
CA TYR A 75 -0.77 23.00 6.48
C TYR A 75 -1.90 24.03 6.48
N LEU A 76 -2.32 24.49 5.29
CA LEU A 76 -3.42 25.44 5.17
C LEU A 76 -4.75 24.86 5.64
N LEU A 77 -4.99 23.55 5.53
CA LEU A 77 -6.20 22.96 6.10
C LEU A 77 -6.28 23.10 7.62
N HIS A 78 -5.15 23.19 8.32
CA HIS A 78 -5.09 23.22 9.78
C HIS A 78 -4.77 24.60 10.37
N GLN A 79 -3.94 25.38 9.68
CA GLN A 79 -3.30 26.59 10.21
C GLN A 79 -3.49 27.75 9.22
N TYR A 80 -4.66 27.88 8.59
CA TYR A 80 -4.94 28.96 7.64
C TYR A 80 -5.07 30.32 8.32
N SER A 81 -5.81 30.38 9.42
CA SER A 81 -6.21 31.62 10.08
C SER A 81 -5.09 32.21 10.93
N LYS A 82 -4.35 31.34 11.64
CA LYS A 82 -3.35 31.73 12.63
C LYS A 82 -2.09 30.89 12.50
N ALA A 83 -0.93 31.53 12.58
CA ALA A 83 0.36 30.85 12.65
C ALA A 83 0.54 30.15 14.01
N PRO A 84 0.93 28.87 14.03
CA PRO A 84 1.26 28.19 15.27
C PRO A 84 2.61 28.68 15.82
N VAL A 85 2.78 28.61 17.14
CA VAL A 85 3.98 29.13 17.84
C VAL A 85 5.26 28.44 17.36
N TYR A 86 5.21 27.12 17.20
CA TYR A 86 6.37 26.33 16.75
C TYR A 86 6.91 26.78 15.39
N LEU A 87 6.09 27.36 14.51
CA LEU A 87 6.55 27.84 13.20
C LEU A 87 7.48 29.05 13.37
N PHE A 88 7.17 29.95 14.30
CA PHE A 88 8.04 31.09 14.61
C PHE A 88 9.36 30.62 15.22
N GLU A 89 9.31 29.66 16.15
CA GLU A 89 10.49 29.07 16.78
C GLU A 89 11.40 28.39 15.75
N GLN A 90 10.80 27.63 14.82
CA GLN A 90 11.50 26.99 13.71
C GLN A 90 12.19 28.00 12.79
N VAL A 91 11.48 29.04 12.34
CA VAL A 91 12.07 30.09 11.50
C VAL A 91 13.16 30.84 12.25
N GLN A 92 12.95 31.16 13.53
CA GLN A 92 13.93 31.83 14.35
C GLN A 92 15.20 30.99 14.52
N HIS A 93 15.06 29.69 14.80
CA HIS A 93 16.19 28.78 14.95
C HIS A 93 16.94 28.60 13.62
N ASN A 94 16.22 28.34 12.52
CA ASN A 94 16.81 27.90 11.27
C ASN A 94 17.38 29.04 10.42
N LEU A 95 16.79 30.24 10.48
CA LEU A 95 17.12 31.34 9.58
C LEU A 95 17.62 32.61 10.29
N LEU A 96 17.21 32.84 11.53
CA LEU A 96 17.47 34.11 12.23
C LEU A 96 18.45 33.99 13.40
N SER A 97 18.83 32.78 13.79
CA SER A 97 19.84 32.55 14.81
C SER A 97 21.23 32.69 14.18
N PRO A 98 22.08 33.61 14.68
CA PRO A 98 23.43 33.72 14.14
C PRO A 98 24.16 32.38 14.35
N PRO A 99 24.97 31.92 13.38
CA PRO A 99 25.83 30.77 13.61
C PRO A 99 26.69 31.11 14.83
N PHE A 100 26.57 30.34 15.92
CA PHE A 100 27.34 30.55 17.15
C PHE A 100 28.83 30.63 16.80
N GLY A 101 29.39 31.84 16.84
CA GLY A 101 30.77 32.09 16.38
C GLY A 101 31.21 33.56 16.25
N TRP A 102 30.38 34.55 16.58
CA TRP A 102 30.76 35.98 16.53
C TRP A 102 30.95 36.64 17.90
N ALA A 103 31.43 35.89 18.89
CA ALA A 103 32.03 36.48 20.08
C ALA A 103 33.29 35.70 20.50
N SER A 104 34.43 36.35 20.26
CA SER A 104 35.74 36.12 20.89
C SER A 104 36.56 34.89 20.46
N GLY A 105 37.43 35.11 19.47
CA GLY A 105 38.85 34.73 19.48
C GLY A 105 39.26 33.30 19.81
N SER A 106 39.43 32.46 18.78
CA SER A 106 40.67 31.71 18.50
C SER A 106 40.48 30.91 17.22
N GLN A 107 41.42 31.02 16.28
CA GLN A 107 41.49 30.14 15.12
C GLN A 107 41.64 28.69 15.60
N ASP A 108 40.61 27.88 15.41
CA ASP A 108 40.79 26.45 15.18
C ASP A 108 39.87 26.02 14.05
N SER A 109 40.49 25.77 12.90
CA SER A 109 39.87 25.34 11.65
C SER A 109 39.57 23.84 11.73
N SER A 110 38.32 23.48 12.05
CA SER A 110 37.71 22.20 11.60
C SER A 110 36.24 22.00 11.98
N SER A 111 35.61 22.84 12.80
CA SER A 111 34.23 22.58 13.25
C SER A 111 33.22 23.66 12.83
N ARG A 112 32.94 23.79 11.52
CA ARG A 112 31.59 24.22 11.11
C ARG A 112 30.66 23.04 11.40
N ARG A 113 30.23 22.85 12.66
CA ARG A 113 29.09 21.98 12.93
C ARG A 113 27.88 22.67 12.33
N THR A 114 27.50 22.26 11.13
CA THR A 114 26.19 22.56 10.53
C THR A 114 25.14 22.27 11.58
N THR A 115 24.48 23.30 12.10
CA THR A 115 23.36 23.14 13.02
C THR A 115 22.25 22.46 12.24
N THR A 116 21.89 21.23 12.62
CA THR A 116 20.73 20.53 12.05
C THR A 116 19.51 21.43 12.17
N PRO A 117 18.73 21.63 11.11
CA PRO A 117 17.56 22.49 11.19
C PRO A 117 16.56 21.89 12.19
N LEU A 118 15.79 22.76 12.84
CA LEU A 118 14.66 22.42 13.69
C LEU A 118 13.45 22.14 12.80
N TYR A 119 13.00 20.90 12.76
CA TYR A 119 11.86 20.47 11.96
C TYR A 119 11.20 19.23 12.57
N HIS A 120 10.00 18.91 12.08
CA HIS A 120 9.36 17.62 12.31
C HIS A 120 9.56 16.75 11.06
N GLY A 121 9.89 15.47 11.19
CA GLY A 121 10.05 14.54 10.07
C GLY A 121 8.88 13.58 9.94
N PHE A 122 8.64 13.05 8.73
CA PHE A 122 7.95 11.77 8.60
C PHE A 122 8.95 10.69 8.99
N LYS A 123 8.96 10.34 10.28
CA LYS A 123 9.98 9.50 10.92
C LYS A 123 10.29 8.24 10.11
N GLU A 124 9.26 7.49 9.70
CA GLU A 124 9.39 6.25 8.93
C GLU A 124 10.09 6.47 7.58
N VAL A 125 9.82 7.57 6.89
CA VAL A 125 10.43 7.89 5.59
C VAL A 125 11.86 8.37 5.75
N GLU A 126 12.13 9.22 6.74
CA GLU A 126 13.48 9.69 7.05
C GLU A 126 14.37 8.52 7.51
N GLU A 127 13.84 7.59 8.30
CA GLU A 127 14.53 6.37 8.69
C GLU A 127 14.86 5.51 7.46
N ASN A 128 13.90 5.29 6.57
CA ASN A 128 14.13 4.56 5.31
C ASN A 128 15.18 5.24 4.43
N TRP A 129 15.12 6.57 4.30
CA TRP A 129 16.10 7.36 3.57
C TRP A 129 17.50 7.23 4.15
N SER A 130 17.63 7.34 5.47
CA SER A 130 18.91 7.29 6.18
C SER A 130 19.66 5.96 6.01
N LYS A 131 18.94 4.84 5.84
CA LYS A 131 19.53 3.50 5.61
C LYS A 131 20.40 3.42 4.34
N HIS A 132 20.31 4.39 3.43
CA HIS A 132 21.07 4.45 2.18
C HIS A 132 22.30 5.36 2.24
N PHE A 133 22.61 5.94 3.40
CA PHE A 133 23.82 6.74 3.63
C PHE A 133 24.81 6.00 4.52
N SER A 134 26.10 6.35 4.39
CA SER A 134 27.12 5.90 5.34
C SER A 134 26.88 6.55 6.71
N SER A 135 27.26 5.85 7.79
CA SER A 135 27.06 6.32 9.17
C SER A 135 27.69 7.69 9.48
N ASP A 136 28.63 8.16 8.65
CA ASP A 136 29.34 9.42 8.82
C ASP A 136 28.66 10.60 8.08
N ALA A 137 27.69 10.33 7.20
CA ALA A 137 26.94 11.35 6.48
C ALA A 137 25.62 11.63 7.18
N VAL A 138 25.43 12.85 7.70
CA VAL A 138 24.12 13.31 8.17
C VAL A 138 23.36 13.86 6.96
N PRO A 139 22.35 13.15 6.41
CA PRO A 139 21.59 13.66 5.27
C PRO A 139 20.84 14.93 5.67
N GLN A 140 20.74 15.89 4.75
CA GLN A 140 19.86 17.03 4.96
C GLN A 140 18.40 16.55 4.99
N PRO A 141 17.56 17.14 5.86
CA PRO A 141 16.14 16.78 5.93
C PRO A 141 15.44 16.94 4.59
N ARG A 142 14.77 15.87 4.15
CA ARG A 142 14.11 15.85 2.84
C ARG A 142 12.65 15.43 2.93
N PHE A 143 12.29 14.61 3.90
CA PHE A 143 10.94 14.09 4.09
C PHE A 143 10.34 14.68 5.36
N TYR A 144 10.38 16.01 5.43
CA TYR A 144 9.94 16.82 6.55
C TYR A 144 8.41 17.02 6.57
N CYS A 145 7.88 17.28 7.76
CA CYS A 145 6.52 17.69 8.05
C CYS A 145 6.52 19.15 8.53
N VAL A 146 5.40 19.86 8.32
CA VAL A 146 5.20 21.25 8.78
C VAL A 146 4.16 21.38 9.88
N LEU A 147 3.46 20.30 10.18
CA LEU A 147 2.56 20.20 11.31
C LEU A 147 3.30 19.52 12.46
N SER A 148 3.11 20.01 13.69
CA SER A 148 3.62 19.31 14.86
C SER A 148 2.90 17.96 14.99
N PRO A 149 3.63 16.85 15.27
CA PRO A 149 3.03 15.54 15.57
C PRO A 149 2.14 15.56 16.82
N GLU A 150 2.31 16.54 17.71
CA GLU A 150 1.67 16.63 19.03
C GLU A 150 0.24 17.21 19.00
N ALA A 151 -0.38 17.32 17.82
CA ALA A 151 -1.77 17.75 17.73
C ALA A 151 -2.73 16.69 18.34
N SER A 152 -3.56 17.14 19.28
CA SER A 152 -4.51 16.39 20.10
C SER A 152 -5.35 15.35 19.35
N GLU A 153 -5.72 14.26 20.05
CA GLU A 153 -6.50 13.07 19.65
C GLU A 153 -7.88 13.31 18.98
N ASP A 154 -8.25 14.55 18.66
CA ASP A 154 -9.56 14.88 18.07
C ASP A 154 -9.46 15.17 16.57
N ASP A 155 -9.32 14.12 15.77
CA ASP A 155 -9.23 14.20 14.31
C ASP A 155 -10.42 14.92 13.65
N LEU A 156 -11.58 14.98 14.32
CA LEU A 156 -12.80 15.60 13.79
C LEU A 156 -12.75 17.13 13.80
N ASN A 157 -11.96 17.74 14.68
CA ASN A 157 -11.92 19.20 14.87
C ASN A 157 -10.59 19.84 14.40
N ARG A 158 -9.78 19.10 13.64
CA ARG A 158 -8.46 19.56 13.16
C ARG A 158 -8.49 20.63 12.08
N LEU A 159 -9.61 20.81 11.40
CA LEU A 159 -9.73 21.74 10.28
C LEU A 159 -9.95 23.19 10.73
N ASP A 160 -9.22 24.11 10.10
CA ASP A 160 -9.45 25.53 10.24
C ASP A 160 -10.80 25.90 9.60
N SER A 161 -11.71 26.46 10.41
CA SER A 161 -13.07 26.78 9.96
C SER A 161 -13.09 27.77 8.79
N VAL A 162 -12.14 28.73 8.76
CA VAL A 162 -12.07 29.73 7.68
C VAL A 162 -11.53 29.09 6.41
N ALA A 163 -10.60 28.13 6.51
CA ALA A 163 -10.17 27.35 5.36
C ALA A 163 -11.36 26.58 4.76
N CYS A 164 -12.17 25.91 5.59
CA CYS A 164 -13.39 25.23 5.16
C CYS A 164 -14.37 26.19 4.47
N ASP A 165 -14.61 27.38 5.02
CA ASP A 165 -15.49 28.38 4.41
C ASP A 165 -15.00 28.81 3.01
N VAL A 166 -13.67 28.92 2.82
CA VAL A 166 -13.08 29.20 1.50
C VAL A 166 -13.29 28.02 0.55
N LEU A 167 -13.07 26.78 1.01
CA LEU A 167 -13.24 25.56 0.20
C LEU A 167 -14.70 25.32 -0.21
N TYR A 168 -15.66 25.69 0.62
CA TYR A 168 -17.10 25.57 0.33
C TYR A 168 -17.69 26.79 -0.36
N SER A 169 -16.89 27.85 -0.55
CA SER A 169 -17.31 29.03 -1.29
C SER A 169 -17.56 28.72 -2.76
N LYS A 170 -18.31 29.60 -3.44
CA LYS A 170 -18.56 29.49 -4.88
C LYS A 170 -17.30 29.59 -5.76
N LEU A 171 -16.17 30.01 -5.18
CA LEU A 171 -14.89 30.13 -5.90
C LEU A 171 -14.20 28.78 -6.09
N VAL A 172 -14.51 27.81 -5.22
CA VAL A 172 -13.93 26.48 -5.24
C VAL A 172 -15.04 25.48 -5.52
N LYS A 173 -14.81 24.63 -6.52
CA LYS A 173 -15.70 23.51 -6.78
C LYS A 173 -15.26 22.33 -5.92
N TYR A 174 -15.81 22.25 -4.71
CA TYR A 174 -15.38 21.27 -3.71
C TYR A 174 -15.50 19.82 -4.19
N ASP A 175 -16.57 19.47 -4.91
CA ASP A 175 -16.73 18.13 -5.48
C ASP A 175 -15.57 17.78 -6.44
N GLU A 176 -15.16 18.72 -7.31
CA GLU A 176 -14.03 18.52 -8.23
C GLU A 176 -12.69 18.43 -7.48
N LEU A 177 -12.49 19.21 -6.42
CA LEU A 177 -11.28 19.12 -5.58
C LEU A 177 -11.20 17.76 -4.87
N TYR A 178 -12.32 17.31 -4.29
CA TYR A 178 -12.35 16.04 -3.57
C TYR A 178 -12.07 14.87 -4.51
N THR A 179 -12.70 14.86 -5.69
CA THR A 179 -12.38 13.86 -6.75
C THR A 179 -10.92 13.97 -7.18
N ALA A 180 -10.39 15.19 -7.40
CA ALA A 180 -8.99 15.38 -7.79
C ALA A 180 -8.01 14.77 -6.77
N LEU A 181 -8.25 14.99 -5.48
CA LEU A 181 -7.42 14.42 -4.41
C LEU A 181 -7.51 12.89 -4.38
N THR A 182 -8.71 12.30 -4.53
CA THR A 182 -8.86 10.84 -4.62
C THR A 182 -8.14 10.29 -5.84
N THR A 183 -8.34 10.86 -7.03
CA THR A 183 -7.68 10.40 -8.27
C THR A 183 -6.17 10.48 -8.17
N LEU A 184 -5.64 11.51 -7.51
CA LEU A 184 -4.21 11.70 -7.33
C LEU A 184 -3.57 10.57 -6.50
N LEU A 185 -4.30 9.75 -5.74
CA LEU A 185 -3.71 8.54 -5.12
C LEU A 185 -2.99 7.62 -6.12
N ALA A 186 -3.29 7.72 -7.43
CA ALA A 186 -2.57 7.02 -8.50
C ALA A 186 -1.27 7.72 -8.96
N ALA A 187 -0.89 8.88 -8.42
CA ALA A 187 0.37 9.51 -8.79
C ALA A 187 1.56 8.63 -8.38
N GLY A 188 2.43 8.34 -9.34
CA GLY A 188 3.55 7.41 -9.19
C GLY A 188 3.18 5.92 -9.19
N SER A 189 1.91 5.54 -9.42
CA SER A 189 1.48 4.14 -9.36
C SER A 189 2.02 3.23 -10.46
N GLN A 190 2.56 3.80 -11.54
CA GLN A 190 3.23 3.07 -12.62
C GLN A 190 4.76 3.24 -12.57
N LEU A 191 5.30 3.96 -11.57
CA LEU A 191 6.74 4.25 -11.51
C LEU A 191 7.57 2.97 -11.45
N ASP A 192 7.18 2.04 -10.57
CA ASP A 192 7.82 0.75 -10.41
C ASP A 192 7.71 -0.11 -11.70
N THR A 193 6.55 -0.12 -12.34
CA THR A 193 6.32 -0.83 -13.61
C THR A 193 7.17 -0.26 -14.74
N VAL A 194 7.27 1.07 -14.86
CA VAL A 194 8.13 1.73 -15.84
C VAL A 194 9.60 1.37 -15.62
N ARG A 195 10.07 1.39 -14.37
CA ARG A 195 11.45 1.00 -14.02
C ARG A 195 11.74 -0.45 -14.37
N ARG A 196 10.81 -1.36 -14.07
CA ARG A 196 10.90 -2.77 -14.46
C ARG A 196 10.94 -2.95 -15.98
N LYS A 197 10.16 -2.17 -16.73
CA LYS A 197 10.17 -2.19 -18.21
C LYS A 197 11.52 -1.74 -18.78
N GLU A 198 12.16 -0.77 -18.14
CA GLU A 198 13.49 -0.28 -18.47
C GLU A 198 14.64 -1.16 -17.95
N ASN A 199 14.34 -2.26 -17.24
CA ASN A 199 15.31 -3.07 -16.49
C ASN A 199 16.17 -2.23 -15.52
N LYS A 200 15.57 -1.25 -14.86
CA LYS A 200 16.20 -0.42 -13.83
C LYS A 200 15.58 -0.68 -12.47
N ASN A 201 16.38 -0.52 -11.43
CA ASN A 201 15.90 -0.49 -10.07
C ASN A 201 15.27 0.87 -9.74
N ILE A 202 14.33 0.85 -8.80
CA ILE A 202 13.81 2.06 -8.16
C ILE A 202 14.90 2.57 -7.23
N THR A 203 15.18 3.86 -7.28
CA THR A 203 16.15 4.49 -6.38
C THR A 203 15.54 4.74 -5.00
N ALA A 204 16.38 4.84 -3.96
CA ALA A 204 15.91 5.15 -2.61
C ALA A 204 15.09 6.46 -2.54
N LEU A 205 15.49 7.47 -3.33
CA LEU A 205 14.78 8.75 -3.42
C LEU A 205 13.38 8.57 -4.01
N GLU A 206 13.25 7.78 -5.07
CA GLU A 206 11.98 7.50 -5.72
C GLU A 206 11.02 6.77 -4.78
N ALA A 207 11.52 5.74 -4.08
CA ALA A 207 10.73 4.99 -3.11
C ALA A 207 10.27 5.86 -1.93
N CYS A 208 11.20 6.62 -1.33
CA CYS A 208 10.87 7.52 -0.22
C CYS A 208 9.91 8.64 -0.64
N ALA A 209 10.06 9.19 -1.85
CA ALA A 209 9.16 10.20 -2.38
C ALA A 209 7.73 9.66 -2.60
N LEU A 210 7.58 8.41 -3.08
CA LEU A 210 6.28 7.75 -3.19
C LEU A 210 5.63 7.58 -1.81
N GLN A 211 6.35 7.03 -0.83
CA GLN A 211 5.85 6.84 0.53
C GLN A 211 5.44 8.17 1.17
N TYR A 212 6.32 9.16 1.11
CA TYR A 212 6.09 10.51 1.64
C TYR A 212 4.87 11.19 1.02
N TYR A 213 4.77 11.14 -0.30
CA TYR A 213 3.63 11.66 -1.04
C TYR A 213 2.31 11.02 -0.59
N PHE A 214 2.28 9.69 -0.57
CA PHE A 214 1.08 8.94 -0.20
C PHE A 214 0.66 9.26 1.24
N LEU A 215 1.59 9.29 2.19
CA LEU A 215 1.29 9.62 3.59
C LEU A 215 0.66 11.01 3.74
N ILE A 216 1.14 12.01 3.01
CA ILE A 216 0.56 13.36 3.03
C ILE A 216 -0.85 13.36 2.44
N LEU A 217 -1.03 12.78 1.25
CA LEU A 217 -2.34 12.74 0.60
C LEU A 217 -3.35 11.93 1.41
N TRP A 218 -2.93 10.79 1.96
CA TRP A 218 -3.74 9.95 2.83
C TRP A 218 -4.16 10.69 4.09
N ARG A 219 -3.28 11.50 4.69
CA ARG A 219 -3.66 12.37 5.81
C ARG A 219 -4.70 13.40 5.40
N ILE A 220 -4.51 14.10 4.28
CA ILE A 220 -5.46 15.10 3.76
C ILE A 220 -6.85 14.47 3.52
N LEU A 221 -6.92 13.34 2.82
CA LEU A 221 -8.17 12.62 2.55
C LEU A 221 -8.83 12.09 3.84
N GLY A 222 -8.04 11.92 4.90
CA GLY A 222 -8.51 11.49 6.21
C GLY A 222 -9.11 12.60 7.08
N ILE A 223 -8.83 13.86 6.80
CA ILE A 223 -9.40 14.97 7.57
C ILE A 223 -10.46 15.73 6.77
N LEU A 224 -10.38 15.70 5.43
CA LEU A 224 -11.32 16.43 4.59
C LEU A 224 -12.72 15.81 4.66
N PRO A 225 -13.78 16.63 4.84
CA PRO A 225 -15.13 16.11 4.85
C PRO A 225 -15.54 15.60 3.47
N PRO A 226 -16.20 14.44 3.37
CA PRO A 226 -16.72 13.91 2.12
C PRO A 226 -17.50 14.93 1.29
N SER A 227 -17.28 14.93 -0.03
CA SER A 227 -18.03 15.77 -0.95
C SER A 227 -19.46 15.25 -1.15
N LYS A 228 -20.35 16.12 -1.63
CA LYS A 228 -21.75 15.77 -1.90
C LYS A 228 -21.83 14.67 -2.95
N THR A 229 -21.01 14.77 -4.00
CA THR A 229 -20.96 13.77 -5.07
C THR A 229 -20.49 12.41 -4.54
N TYR A 230 -19.42 12.38 -3.75
CA TYR A 230 -18.89 11.14 -3.19
C TYR A 230 -19.89 10.45 -2.25
N MET A 231 -20.56 11.22 -1.38
CA MET A 231 -21.59 10.65 -0.49
C MET A 231 -22.78 10.08 -1.26
N ASN A 232 -23.18 10.70 -2.38
CA ASN A 232 -24.20 10.14 -3.27
C ASN A 232 -23.75 8.84 -3.93
N GLN A 233 -22.48 8.73 -4.35
CA GLN A 233 -21.93 7.49 -4.92
C GLN A 233 -21.96 6.34 -3.92
N LEU A 234 -21.56 6.57 -2.67
CA LEU A 234 -21.64 5.56 -1.61
C LEU A 234 -23.08 5.09 -1.39
N ALA A 235 -24.04 6.02 -1.35
CA ALA A 235 -25.45 5.70 -1.15
C ALA A 235 -26.06 4.89 -2.31
N MET A 236 -25.79 5.24 -3.57
CA MET A 236 -26.57 4.79 -4.74
C MET A 236 -26.09 3.49 -5.43
N ASN A 237 -25.12 2.78 -4.85
CA ASN A 237 -24.35 1.68 -5.48
C ASN A 237 -23.48 2.24 -6.60
N SER A 238 -22.17 2.36 -6.31
CA SER A 238 -21.24 2.96 -7.24
C SER A 238 -21.09 2.10 -8.49
N PRO A 239 -20.91 2.70 -9.68
CA PRO A 239 -20.30 2.05 -10.84
C PRO A 239 -18.88 1.55 -10.51
N GLU A 240 -18.30 0.76 -11.43
CA GLU A 240 -16.94 0.19 -11.32
C GLU A 240 -15.94 1.16 -10.68
N MET A 241 -15.40 0.78 -9.52
CA MET A 241 -14.53 1.64 -8.72
C MET A 241 -13.06 1.51 -9.16
N SER A 242 -12.36 2.63 -9.30
CA SER A 242 -10.90 2.60 -9.49
C SER A 242 -10.18 2.10 -8.22
N GLU A 243 -8.90 1.74 -8.33
CA GLU A 243 -8.09 1.36 -7.15
C GLU A 243 -8.04 2.50 -6.12
N CYS A 244 -7.94 3.75 -6.57
CA CYS A 244 -8.01 4.93 -5.72
C CYS A 244 -9.34 5.04 -4.97
N ASP A 245 -10.45 4.80 -5.67
CA ASP A 245 -11.79 4.85 -5.09
C ASP A 245 -12.00 3.74 -4.06
N ILE A 246 -11.45 2.54 -4.32
CA ILE A 246 -11.48 1.42 -3.39
C ILE A 246 -10.76 1.82 -2.11
N LEU A 247 -9.48 2.20 -2.18
CA LEU A 247 -8.69 2.58 -1.00
C LEU A 247 -9.42 3.62 -0.15
N HIS A 248 -9.92 4.68 -0.80
CA HIS A 248 -10.65 5.75 -0.13
C HIS A 248 -11.96 5.27 0.52
N THR A 249 -12.68 4.38 -0.16
CA THR A 249 -13.94 3.82 0.34
C THR A 249 -13.75 2.84 1.47
N LEU A 250 -12.69 2.03 1.50
CA LEU A 250 -12.41 1.13 2.62
C LEU A 250 -12.23 1.92 3.94
N ARG A 251 -11.66 3.12 3.85
CA ARG A 251 -11.54 4.05 4.99
C ARG A 251 -12.90 4.62 5.39
N TRP A 252 -13.60 5.25 4.47
CA TRP A 252 -14.88 5.90 4.78
C TRP A 252 -15.98 4.92 5.16
N SER A 253 -16.00 3.71 4.61
CA SER A 253 -16.96 2.67 4.99
C SER A 253 -16.78 2.26 6.45
N SER A 254 -15.54 2.24 6.95
CA SER A 254 -15.21 1.98 8.36
C SER A 254 -15.70 3.11 9.26
N ARG A 255 -15.47 4.37 8.87
CA ARG A 255 -15.91 5.57 9.61
C ARG A 255 -17.42 5.74 9.66
N LEU A 256 -18.13 5.37 8.59
CA LEU A 256 -19.58 5.48 8.50
C LEU A 256 -20.34 4.55 9.47
N ARG A 257 -19.63 3.66 10.16
CA ARG A 257 -20.16 2.85 11.28
C ARG A 257 -20.18 3.61 12.61
N ILE A 258 -19.57 4.80 12.66
CA ILE A 258 -19.36 5.55 13.89
C ILE A 258 -20.19 6.83 13.88
N SER A 259 -21.01 7.00 14.91
CA SER A 259 -21.99 8.08 15.01
C SER A 259 -21.37 9.48 15.00
N SER A 260 -20.19 9.66 15.60
CA SER A 260 -19.47 10.94 15.60
C SER A 260 -19.09 11.38 14.19
N TYR A 261 -18.54 10.48 13.37
CA TYR A 261 -18.26 10.73 11.95
C TYR A 261 -19.53 10.96 11.14
N VAL A 262 -20.59 10.17 11.35
CA VAL A 262 -21.88 10.35 10.66
C VAL A 262 -22.45 11.76 10.89
N ASN A 263 -22.47 12.23 12.15
CA ASN A 263 -22.93 13.58 12.48
C ASN A 263 -22.01 14.66 11.89
N TRP A 264 -20.69 14.47 12.00
CA TRP A 264 -19.71 15.39 11.47
C TRP A 264 -19.81 15.54 9.94
N ILE A 265 -20.01 14.44 9.20
CA ILE A 265 -20.22 14.47 7.75
C ILE A 265 -21.51 15.24 7.43
N LYS A 266 -22.60 14.96 8.14
CA LYS A 266 -23.89 15.63 7.94
C LYS A 266 -23.75 17.16 8.07
N ASP A 267 -23.07 17.63 9.11
CA ASP A 267 -22.87 19.05 9.34
C ASP A 267 -22.04 19.70 8.22
N HIS A 268 -21.02 19.01 7.73
CA HIS A 268 -20.21 19.49 6.62
C HIS A 268 -20.95 19.47 5.27
N LEU A 269 -21.82 18.50 5.03
CA LEU A 269 -22.69 18.51 3.84
C LEU A 269 -23.63 19.73 3.85
N ILE A 270 -24.14 20.11 5.01
CA ILE A 270 -24.95 21.33 5.17
C ILE A 270 -24.11 22.57 4.87
N LYS A 271 -22.88 22.66 5.39
CA LYS A 271 -21.93 23.76 5.09
C LYS A 271 -21.54 23.82 3.60
N GLN A 272 -21.52 22.68 2.91
CA GLN A 272 -21.35 22.57 1.45
C GLN A 272 -22.59 23.02 0.65
N GLY A 273 -23.63 23.52 1.32
CA GLY A 273 -24.86 24.06 0.72
C GLY A 273 -25.98 23.03 0.51
N MET A 274 -25.88 21.84 1.12
CA MET A 274 -26.97 20.86 1.10
C MET A 274 -28.07 21.22 2.10
N LYS A 275 -29.33 20.95 1.78
CA LYS A 275 -30.43 21.11 2.74
C LYS A 275 -30.29 20.07 3.86
N ALA A 276 -30.56 20.47 5.11
CA ALA A 276 -30.38 19.62 6.30
C ALA A 276 -31.16 18.29 6.23
N GLU A 277 -32.39 18.31 5.74
CA GLU A 277 -33.21 17.10 5.55
C GLU A 277 -32.54 16.15 4.54
N HIS A 278 -32.10 16.67 3.40
CA HIS A 278 -31.45 15.87 2.37
C HIS A 278 -30.10 15.31 2.83
N ALA A 279 -29.31 16.11 3.55
CA ALA A 279 -28.05 15.66 4.15
C ALA A 279 -28.30 14.52 5.15
N GLY A 280 -29.36 14.62 5.96
CA GLY A 280 -29.79 13.57 6.88
C GLY A 280 -30.16 12.27 6.17
N SER A 281 -31.03 12.33 5.15
CA SER A 281 -31.43 11.14 4.40
C SER A 281 -30.26 10.49 3.65
N LEU A 282 -29.37 11.30 3.07
CA LEU A 282 -28.21 10.81 2.33
C LEU A 282 -27.21 10.07 3.23
N ILE A 283 -26.86 10.66 4.37
CA ILE A 283 -25.89 10.04 5.29
C ILE A 283 -26.46 8.77 5.93
N GLU A 284 -27.75 8.74 6.25
CA GLU A 284 -28.42 7.56 6.79
C GLU A 284 -28.38 6.39 5.80
N LEU A 285 -28.67 6.65 4.53
CA LEU A 285 -28.61 5.65 3.47
C LEU A 285 -27.17 5.13 3.26
N ALA A 286 -26.19 6.03 3.17
CA ALA A 286 -24.79 5.66 3.02
C ALA A 286 -24.26 4.86 4.22
N SER A 287 -24.58 5.29 5.45
CA SER A 287 -24.17 4.64 6.70
C SER A 287 -24.76 3.24 6.86
N THR A 288 -26.07 3.09 6.61
CA THR A 288 -26.76 1.79 6.67
C THR A 288 -26.08 0.77 5.77
N LYS A 289 -25.71 1.21 4.57
CA LYS A 289 -25.09 0.36 3.56
C LYS A 289 -23.65 0.00 3.89
N CYS A 290 -22.81 0.98 4.23
CA CYS A 290 -21.40 0.76 4.59
C CYS A 290 -21.22 -0.07 5.87
N SER A 291 -22.26 -0.14 6.70
CA SER A 291 -22.29 -0.96 7.91
C SER A 291 -22.56 -2.45 7.63
N SER A 292 -22.95 -2.81 6.40
CA SER A 292 -23.21 -4.20 6.03
C SER A 292 -21.92 -4.92 5.60
N VAL A 293 -21.70 -6.13 6.13
CA VAL A 293 -20.62 -7.02 5.67
C VAL A 293 -20.75 -7.33 4.17
N LYS A 294 -21.99 -7.43 3.67
CA LYS A 294 -22.27 -7.69 2.26
C LYS A 294 -21.70 -6.60 1.35
N TYR A 295 -21.75 -5.34 1.78
CA TYR A 295 -21.21 -4.22 1.01
C TYR A 295 -19.69 -4.32 0.87
N ASP A 296 -18.98 -4.64 1.95
CA ASP A 296 -17.53 -4.85 1.89
C ASP A 296 -17.17 -6.05 0.99
N VAL A 297 -17.90 -7.15 1.12
CA VAL A 297 -17.69 -8.34 0.28
C VAL A 297 -17.93 -8.03 -1.19
N GLU A 298 -19.00 -7.33 -1.55
CA GLU A 298 -19.31 -6.96 -2.95
C GLU A 298 -18.19 -6.12 -3.58
N ILE A 299 -17.65 -5.14 -2.86
CA ILE A 299 -16.51 -4.33 -3.35
C ILE A 299 -15.29 -5.23 -3.60
N VAL A 300 -15.01 -6.15 -2.68
CA VAL A 300 -13.83 -7.02 -2.78
C VAL A 300 -13.99 -8.08 -3.86
N GLU A 301 -15.18 -8.67 -4.01
CA GLU A 301 -15.50 -9.62 -5.08
C GLU A 301 -15.35 -8.98 -6.46
N GLU A 302 -15.87 -7.76 -6.65
CA GLU A 302 -15.71 -7.01 -7.90
C GLU A 302 -14.22 -6.75 -8.19
N TYR A 303 -13.45 -6.32 -7.19
CA TYR A 303 -12.03 -6.06 -7.38
C TYR A 303 -11.23 -7.34 -7.67
N PHE A 304 -11.54 -8.44 -6.99
CA PHE A 304 -10.94 -9.74 -7.23
C PHE A 304 -11.23 -10.20 -8.67
N ALA A 305 -12.47 -10.05 -9.14
CA ALA A 305 -12.83 -10.38 -10.52
C ALA A 305 -12.02 -9.56 -11.53
N ARG A 306 -11.83 -8.26 -11.30
CA ARG A 306 -10.95 -7.42 -12.15
C ARG A 306 -9.50 -7.88 -12.13
N GLN A 307 -8.94 -8.17 -10.96
CA GLN A 307 -7.58 -8.69 -10.85
C GLN A 307 -7.44 -10.02 -11.61
N ILE A 308 -8.33 -10.98 -11.40
CA ILE A 308 -8.35 -12.26 -12.14
C ILE A 308 -8.42 -12.02 -13.65
N SER A 309 -9.30 -11.13 -14.11
CA SER A 309 -9.46 -10.84 -15.53
C SER A 309 -8.20 -10.21 -16.16
N SER A 310 -7.41 -9.47 -15.38
CA SER A 310 -6.16 -8.85 -15.85
C SER A 310 -5.07 -9.91 -16.13
N PHE A 311 -5.18 -11.09 -15.51
CA PHE A 311 -4.22 -12.19 -15.65
C PHE A 311 -4.78 -13.42 -16.37
N CYS A 312 -6.05 -13.42 -16.79
CA CYS A 312 -6.72 -14.62 -17.30
C CYS A 312 -6.17 -15.15 -18.64
N SER A 313 -5.43 -14.32 -19.39
CA SER A 313 -4.81 -14.70 -20.67
C SER A 313 -3.43 -15.36 -20.50
N ILE A 314 -2.91 -15.45 -19.27
CA ILE A 314 -1.59 -15.98 -18.96
C ILE A 314 -1.70 -17.43 -18.51
N ASP A 315 -1.06 -18.34 -19.25
CA ASP A 315 -0.93 -19.74 -18.82
C ASP A 315 -0.01 -19.86 -17.59
N CYS A 316 -0.37 -20.72 -16.64
CA CYS A 316 0.37 -20.98 -15.38
C CYS A 316 1.83 -21.42 -15.59
N THR A 317 2.16 -21.96 -16.78
CA THR A 317 3.52 -22.34 -17.16
C THR A 317 4.34 -21.17 -17.73
N THR A 318 3.71 -20.06 -18.04
CA THR A 318 4.35 -18.86 -18.60
C THR A 318 5.09 -18.10 -17.49
N ILE A 319 6.35 -17.76 -17.77
CA ILE A 319 7.14 -16.90 -16.88
C ILE A 319 6.96 -15.46 -17.35
N LEU A 320 6.24 -14.68 -16.56
CA LEU A 320 5.98 -13.27 -16.83
C LEU A 320 7.27 -12.46 -16.84
N GLN A 321 7.30 -11.43 -17.69
CA GLN A 321 8.31 -10.39 -17.65
C GLN A 321 8.08 -9.49 -16.44
N LEU A 322 9.14 -8.82 -15.96
CA LEU A 322 9.06 -7.98 -14.76
C LEU A 322 7.94 -6.92 -14.83
N HIS A 323 7.74 -6.30 -15.99
CA HIS A 323 6.73 -5.26 -16.18
C HIS A 323 5.30 -5.78 -16.36
N GLU A 324 5.11 -7.09 -16.51
CA GLU A 324 3.79 -7.75 -16.58
C GLU A 324 3.27 -8.13 -15.18
N ILE A 325 4.14 -8.13 -14.18
CA ILE A 325 3.79 -8.35 -12.76
C ILE A 325 3.02 -7.12 -12.24
N PRO A 326 2.00 -7.30 -11.37
CA PRO A 326 1.24 -6.20 -10.76
C PRO A 326 2.11 -5.04 -10.29
N SER A 327 1.63 -3.80 -10.46
CA SER A 327 2.27 -2.64 -9.86
C SER A 327 2.15 -2.69 -8.34
N LEU A 328 3.01 -1.94 -7.64
CA LEU A 328 2.91 -1.79 -6.19
C LEU A 328 1.51 -1.32 -5.76
N GLN A 329 0.87 -0.42 -6.52
CA GLN A 329 -0.50 0.03 -6.23
C GLN A 329 -1.52 -1.09 -6.27
N SER A 330 -1.49 -1.93 -7.30
CA SER A 330 -2.40 -3.07 -7.37
C SER A 330 -2.15 -4.05 -6.23
N ILE A 331 -0.88 -4.27 -5.84
CA ILE A 331 -0.52 -5.16 -4.72
C ILE A 331 -1.09 -4.63 -3.40
N TYR A 332 -0.78 -3.39 -3.01
CA TYR A 332 -1.26 -2.87 -1.72
C TYR A 332 -2.77 -2.59 -1.70
N THR A 333 -3.39 -2.33 -2.85
CA THR A 333 -4.86 -2.19 -2.94
C THR A 333 -5.53 -3.54 -2.73
N LEU A 334 -4.96 -4.61 -3.29
CA LEU A 334 -5.44 -5.97 -3.05
C LEU A 334 -5.28 -6.37 -1.59
N ASP A 335 -4.13 -6.10 -0.98
CA ASP A 335 -3.90 -6.42 0.43
C ASP A 335 -4.81 -5.61 1.37
N ALA A 336 -5.07 -4.33 1.05
CA ALA A 336 -6.03 -3.52 1.78
C ALA A 336 -7.47 -4.05 1.65
N ALA A 337 -7.86 -4.51 0.46
CA ALA A 337 -9.16 -5.14 0.22
C ALA A 337 -9.31 -6.46 1.00
N ILE A 338 -8.29 -7.32 0.97
CA ILE A 338 -8.23 -8.56 1.78
C ILE A 338 -8.32 -8.23 3.26
N SER A 339 -7.53 -7.28 3.73
CA SER A 339 -7.52 -6.83 5.13
C SER A 339 -8.90 -6.35 5.58
N LYS A 340 -9.60 -5.56 4.75
CA LYS A 340 -10.95 -5.10 5.05
C LYS A 340 -11.94 -6.24 5.15
N VAL A 341 -11.97 -7.14 4.17
CA VAL A 341 -12.94 -8.25 4.17
C VAL A 341 -12.66 -9.24 5.31
N GLN A 342 -11.39 -9.48 5.65
CA GLN A 342 -11.02 -10.27 6.82
C GLN A 342 -11.61 -9.68 8.09
N VAL A 343 -11.38 -8.40 8.37
CA VAL A 343 -11.93 -7.75 9.58
C VAL A 343 -13.46 -7.79 9.59
N SER A 344 -14.11 -7.49 8.45
CA SER A 344 -15.57 -7.45 8.39
C SER A 344 -16.23 -8.82 8.51
N LEU A 345 -15.66 -9.87 7.91
CA LEU A 345 -16.14 -11.24 8.08
C LEU A 345 -15.87 -11.72 9.51
N ASP A 346 -14.69 -11.45 10.04
CA ASP A 346 -14.30 -11.81 11.40
C ASP A 346 -15.25 -11.22 12.45
N GLU A 347 -15.60 -9.93 12.33
CA GLU A 347 -16.63 -9.28 13.15
C GLU A 347 -18.02 -9.90 12.97
N HIS A 348 -18.41 -10.19 11.72
CA HIS A 348 -19.73 -10.73 11.39
C HIS A 348 -19.93 -12.14 11.95
N PHE A 349 -18.97 -13.05 11.69
CA PHE A 349 -19.01 -14.43 12.17
C PHE A 349 -18.82 -14.53 13.68
N SER A 350 -18.04 -13.64 14.30
CA SER A 350 -17.93 -13.57 15.77
C SER A 350 -19.27 -13.19 16.42
N LYS A 351 -20.03 -12.27 15.82
CA LYS A 351 -21.38 -11.90 16.28
C LYS A 351 -22.40 -13.02 16.06
N MET A 352 -22.40 -13.63 14.88
CA MET A 352 -23.30 -14.77 14.58
C MET A 352 -23.03 -15.97 15.49
N ALA A 353 -21.78 -16.27 15.83
CA ALA A 353 -21.47 -17.36 16.77
C ALA A 353 -22.06 -17.12 18.16
N ALA A 354 -22.31 -15.86 18.54
CA ALA A 354 -23.00 -15.49 19.77
C ALA A 354 -24.54 -15.52 19.65
N GLU A 355 -25.07 -15.49 18.43
CA GLU A 355 -26.51 -15.47 18.10
C GLU A 355 -26.90 -16.82 17.47
N THR A 356 -27.37 -17.78 18.28
CA THR A 356 -27.63 -19.22 18.05
C THR A 356 -28.32 -19.75 16.74
N ASP A 357 -28.31 -19.06 15.59
CA ASP A 357 -28.89 -19.51 14.31
C ASP A 357 -27.82 -19.64 13.18
N PRO A 358 -27.28 -20.85 12.92
CA PRO A 358 -26.13 -21.07 12.04
C PRO A 358 -26.43 -21.12 10.52
N HIS A 359 -27.68 -20.92 10.07
CA HIS A 359 -28.08 -21.27 8.69
C HIS A 359 -28.06 -20.11 7.65
N LYS A 360 -27.48 -18.94 7.95
CA LYS A 360 -27.44 -17.78 7.02
C LYS A 360 -26.04 -17.34 6.57
N SER A 361 -24.98 -18.02 7.01
CA SER A 361 -23.59 -17.58 6.81
C SER A 361 -23.01 -17.87 5.41
N SER A 362 -23.41 -18.98 4.78
CA SER A 362 -22.74 -19.52 3.59
C SER A 362 -22.91 -18.66 2.31
N GLU A 363 -24.01 -17.90 2.19
CA GLU A 363 -24.27 -17.11 0.98
C GLU A 363 -23.28 -15.94 0.81
N ILE A 364 -22.82 -15.35 1.93
CA ILE A 364 -21.94 -14.17 1.91
C ILE A 364 -20.54 -14.52 1.41
N THR A 365 -20.06 -15.74 1.64
CA THR A 365 -18.68 -16.15 1.27
C THR A 365 -18.59 -16.92 -0.04
N LYS A 366 -19.72 -17.11 -0.74
CA LYS A 366 -19.86 -18.06 -1.84
C LYS A 366 -18.88 -17.84 -2.99
N ASN A 367 -18.73 -16.60 -3.48
CA ASN A 367 -17.83 -16.32 -4.61
C ASN A 367 -16.41 -15.96 -4.15
N LEU A 368 -16.27 -15.54 -2.89
CA LEU A 368 -15.00 -15.10 -2.33
C LEU A 368 -13.96 -16.23 -2.26
N LEU A 369 -14.34 -17.46 -1.87
CA LEU A 369 -13.40 -18.58 -1.80
C LEU A 369 -12.84 -18.97 -3.19
N PRO A 370 -13.66 -19.24 -4.23
CA PRO A 370 -13.15 -19.51 -5.58
C PRO A 370 -12.30 -18.37 -6.17
N ALA A 371 -12.65 -17.11 -5.88
CA ALA A 371 -11.88 -15.96 -6.34
C ALA A 371 -10.52 -15.85 -5.62
N THR A 372 -10.50 -16.07 -4.31
CA THR A 372 -9.25 -16.07 -3.51
C THR A 372 -8.29 -17.16 -4.00
N LEU A 373 -8.79 -18.36 -4.28
CA LEU A 373 -7.96 -19.46 -4.81
C LEU A 373 -7.33 -19.12 -6.17
N GLN A 374 -8.08 -18.48 -7.08
CA GLN A 374 -7.53 -18.04 -8.38
C GLN A 374 -6.47 -16.95 -8.23
N LEU A 375 -6.65 -16.04 -7.27
CA LEU A 375 -5.65 -15.02 -6.97
C LEU A 375 -4.39 -15.62 -6.33
N ILE A 376 -4.52 -16.67 -5.52
CA ILE A 376 -3.36 -17.43 -5.01
C ILE A 376 -2.54 -18.00 -6.17
N ASP A 377 -3.17 -18.68 -7.13
CA ASP A 377 -2.48 -19.23 -8.30
C ASP A 377 -1.77 -18.11 -9.11
N THR A 378 -2.41 -16.96 -9.23
CA THR A 378 -1.88 -15.77 -9.92
C THR A 378 -0.67 -15.18 -9.18
N TYR A 379 -0.79 -14.93 -7.87
CA TYR A 379 0.28 -14.31 -7.08
C TYR A 379 1.44 -15.27 -6.81
N ALA A 380 1.20 -16.57 -6.69
CA ALA A 380 2.26 -17.59 -6.69
C ALA A 380 3.07 -17.53 -7.99
N SER A 381 2.38 -17.45 -9.14
CA SER A 381 3.05 -17.29 -10.44
C SER A 381 3.83 -15.96 -10.54
N CYS A 382 3.29 -14.86 -10.00
CA CYS A 382 3.99 -13.58 -9.93
C CYS A 382 5.24 -13.64 -9.05
N THR A 383 5.19 -14.30 -7.89
CA THR A 383 6.36 -14.44 -7.00
C THR A 383 7.48 -15.23 -7.66
N ARG A 384 7.15 -16.35 -8.32
CA ARG A 384 8.09 -17.14 -9.11
C ARG A 384 8.69 -16.36 -10.27
N ALA A 385 7.86 -15.66 -11.04
CA ALA A 385 8.33 -14.84 -12.15
C ALA A 385 9.24 -13.70 -11.67
N TYR A 386 8.88 -13.02 -10.58
CA TYR A 386 9.70 -11.96 -10.00
C TYR A 386 11.06 -12.50 -9.54
N LEU A 387 11.09 -13.63 -8.84
CA LEU A 387 12.34 -14.28 -8.41
C LEU A 387 13.22 -14.61 -9.61
N LEU A 388 12.68 -15.33 -10.59
CA LEU A 388 13.43 -15.83 -11.75
C LEU A 388 13.89 -14.73 -12.70
N GLN A 389 13.13 -13.65 -12.86
CA GLN A 389 13.48 -12.55 -13.77
C GLN A 389 14.49 -11.56 -13.18
N ASN A 390 14.71 -11.58 -11.86
CA ASN A 390 15.75 -10.79 -11.19
C ASN A 390 17.08 -11.55 -11.06
N PHE A 391 17.19 -12.73 -11.67
CA PHE A 391 18.43 -13.47 -11.79
C PHE A 391 19.29 -12.94 -12.96
N ASN A 392 20.61 -12.94 -12.77
CA ASN A 392 21.61 -12.67 -13.82
C ASN A 392 22.58 -13.87 -13.94
N GLU A 393 22.94 -14.26 -15.17
CA GLU A 393 23.94 -15.31 -15.41
C GLU A 393 25.34 -14.82 -14.98
N GLU A 394 26.13 -15.69 -14.36
CA GLU A 394 27.49 -15.33 -13.93
C GLU A 394 28.39 -15.04 -15.14
N GLY A 395 29.01 -13.85 -15.16
CA GLY A 395 29.96 -13.47 -16.21
C GLY A 395 29.34 -12.96 -17.51
N THR A 396 28.01 -12.81 -17.60
CA THR A 396 27.33 -12.19 -18.74
C THR A 396 26.31 -11.14 -18.28
N THR A 397 25.97 -10.20 -19.17
CA THR A 397 24.83 -9.28 -18.97
C THR A 397 23.56 -9.79 -19.64
N ASP A 398 23.62 -10.98 -20.25
CA ASP A 398 22.53 -11.52 -21.05
C ASP A 398 21.54 -12.26 -20.15
N LYS A 399 20.24 -12.02 -20.39
CA LYS A 399 19.19 -12.74 -19.67
C LYS A 399 19.16 -14.21 -20.11
N PRO A 400 18.88 -15.14 -19.19
CA PRO A 400 18.71 -16.55 -19.54
C PRO A 400 17.60 -16.72 -20.59
N SER A 401 17.73 -17.73 -21.44
CA SER A 401 16.68 -18.07 -22.40
C SER A 401 15.39 -18.47 -21.68
N LYS A 402 14.26 -18.39 -22.40
CA LYS A 402 12.95 -18.76 -21.85
C LYS A 402 12.94 -20.23 -21.40
N GLU A 403 13.61 -21.10 -22.15
CA GLU A 403 13.71 -22.54 -21.90
C GLU A 403 14.49 -22.81 -20.61
N LYS A 404 15.62 -22.11 -20.39
CA LYS A 404 16.39 -22.19 -19.14
C LYS A 404 15.55 -21.76 -17.94
N LEU A 405 14.86 -20.62 -18.06
CA LEU A 405 13.98 -20.11 -17.00
C LEU A 405 12.85 -21.10 -16.68
N GLN A 406 12.28 -21.77 -17.69
CA GLN A 406 11.28 -22.82 -17.50
C GLN A 406 11.87 -24.05 -16.78
N GLY A 407 13.10 -24.44 -17.11
CA GLY A 407 13.81 -25.49 -16.39
C GLY A 407 14.02 -25.14 -14.91
N PHE A 408 14.48 -23.93 -14.61
CA PHE A 408 14.60 -23.47 -13.22
C PHE A 408 13.25 -23.42 -12.51
N ALA A 409 12.20 -22.90 -13.15
CA ALA A 409 10.84 -22.90 -12.61
C ALA A 409 10.35 -24.31 -12.27
N ALA A 410 10.61 -25.30 -13.13
CA ALA A 410 10.23 -26.69 -12.89
C ALA A 410 10.93 -27.30 -11.67
N VAL A 411 12.22 -26.98 -11.47
CA VAL A 411 12.96 -27.40 -10.27
C VAL A 411 12.43 -26.69 -9.02
N LEU A 412 12.24 -25.37 -9.07
CA LEU A 412 11.77 -24.59 -7.93
C LEU A 412 10.37 -25.00 -7.47
N ALA A 413 9.50 -25.48 -8.37
CA ALA A 413 8.15 -25.95 -8.07
C ALA A 413 8.10 -27.14 -7.08
N ILE A 414 9.21 -27.87 -6.92
CA ILE A 414 9.38 -28.93 -5.92
C ILE A 414 10.63 -28.74 -5.05
N GLY A 415 11.21 -27.54 -5.08
CA GLY A 415 12.49 -27.22 -4.43
C GLY A 415 12.38 -26.81 -2.96
N SER A 416 11.18 -26.59 -2.44
CA SER A 416 10.95 -26.10 -1.07
C SER A 416 11.50 -27.06 -0.02
N SER A 417 12.12 -26.48 1.00
CA SER A 417 12.62 -27.15 2.19
C SER A 417 11.59 -27.20 3.33
N ARG A 418 10.43 -26.53 3.18
CA ARG A 418 9.45 -26.34 4.26
C ARG A 418 8.50 -27.52 4.46
N CYS A 419 8.28 -28.33 3.43
CA CYS A 419 7.48 -29.56 3.55
C CYS A 419 8.35 -30.71 4.05
N LYS A 420 8.09 -31.23 5.26
CA LYS A 420 8.88 -32.33 5.87
C LYS A 420 8.97 -33.58 5.00
N ALA A 421 7.90 -33.91 4.28
CA ALA A 421 7.86 -35.04 3.36
C ALA A 421 8.71 -34.82 2.09
N ASN A 422 9.06 -33.57 1.76
CA ASN A 422 9.89 -33.24 0.61
C ASN A 422 11.39 -33.36 0.94
N THR A 423 11.92 -34.58 0.88
CA THR A 423 13.35 -34.84 1.06
C THR A 423 14.20 -34.47 -0.17
N LEU A 424 13.57 -34.23 -1.32
CA LEU A 424 14.24 -33.92 -2.59
C LEU A 424 14.59 -32.43 -2.74
N GLY A 425 13.72 -31.55 -2.25
CA GLY A 425 13.79 -30.10 -2.48
C GLY A 425 15.17 -29.48 -2.25
N PRO A 426 15.77 -29.61 -1.05
CA PRO A 426 17.09 -29.05 -0.76
C PRO A 426 18.18 -29.56 -1.71
N THR A 427 18.16 -30.85 -2.04
CA THR A 427 19.14 -31.45 -2.96
C THR A 427 18.98 -30.89 -4.37
N LEU A 428 17.74 -30.71 -4.83
CA LEU A 428 17.46 -30.15 -6.15
C LEU A 428 17.94 -28.71 -6.27
N VAL A 429 17.65 -27.86 -5.26
CA VAL A 429 18.05 -26.45 -5.26
C VAL A 429 19.58 -26.31 -5.19
N GLN A 430 20.28 -27.14 -4.39
CA GLN A 430 21.75 -27.14 -4.31
C GLN A 430 22.46 -27.52 -5.62
N ASN A 431 21.76 -28.18 -6.55
CA ASN A 431 22.31 -28.54 -7.86
C ASN A 431 21.96 -27.53 -8.97
N LEU A 432 21.22 -26.46 -8.65
CA LEU A 432 21.01 -25.34 -9.59
C LEU A 432 22.30 -24.50 -9.71
N PRO A 433 22.44 -23.65 -10.74
CA PRO A 433 23.56 -22.71 -10.82
C PRO A 433 23.66 -21.82 -9.57
N SER A 434 24.88 -21.50 -9.14
CA SER A 434 25.17 -20.69 -7.93
C SER A 434 24.44 -19.36 -7.90
N SER A 435 24.31 -18.69 -9.05
CA SER A 435 23.54 -17.44 -9.15
C SER A 435 22.04 -17.63 -8.92
N VAL A 436 21.46 -18.80 -9.24
CA VAL A 436 20.04 -19.10 -8.95
C VAL A 436 19.89 -19.36 -7.45
N GLN A 437 20.82 -20.11 -6.86
CA GLN A 437 20.87 -20.35 -5.42
C GLN A 437 20.93 -19.03 -4.64
N ALA A 438 21.82 -18.11 -5.03
CA ALA A 438 21.97 -16.81 -4.38
C ALA A 438 20.70 -15.96 -4.43
N VAL A 439 19.96 -15.97 -5.55
CA VAL A 439 18.68 -15.25 -5.66
C VAL A 439 17.60 -15.91 -4.81
N CYS A 440 17.53 -17.25 -4.76
CA CYS A 440 16.64 -17.98 -3.87
C CYS A 440 16.94 -17.69 -2.40
N GLU A 441 18.21 -17.66 -2.00
CA GLU A 441 18.63 -17.30 -0.64
C GLU A 441 18.25 -15.85 -0.31
N SER A 442 18.53 -14.90 -1.22
CA SER A 442 18.12 -13.50 -1.03
C SER A 442 16.60 -13.39 -0.91
N TRP A 443 15.84 -14.09 -1.75
CA TRP A 443 14.38 -14.13 -1.67
C TRP A 443 13.95 -14.66 -0.31
N ASN A 444 14.43 -15.83 0.12
CA ASN A 444 14.04 -16.47 1.38
C ASN A 444 14.38 -15.62 2.61
N ASN A 445 15.48 -14.88 2.59
CA ASN A 445 15.89 -14.00 3.68
C ASN A 445 15.07 -12.70 3.80
N ILE A 446 14.30 -12.33 2.77
CA ILE A 446 13.39 -11.18 2.84
C ILE A 446 12.20 -11.56 3.72
N ASN A 447 12.14 -10.94 4.90
CA ASN A 447 11.05 -11.10 5.86
C ASN A 447 9.91 -10.11 5.60
N THR A 448 8.76 -10.37 6.21
CA THR A 448 7.57 -9.51 6.17
C THR A 448 7.30 -8.86 7.52
N ASN A 449 8.35 -8.62 8.33
CA ASN A 449 8.20 -8.12 9.71
C ASN A 449 7.79 -6.65 9.79
N GLU A 450 7.96 -5.89 8.70
CA GLU A 450 7.47 -4.50 8.61
C GLU A 450 5.93 -4.44 8.50
N PHE A 451 5.28 -5.56 8.16
CA PHE A 451 3.82 -5.65 8.09
C PHE A 451 3.23 -6.00 9.46
N PRO A 452 2.04 -5.48 9.80
CA PRO A 452 1.32 -5.93 10.99
C PRO A 452 0.97 -7.42 10.85
N ASN A 453 1.07 -8.17 11.94
CA ASN A 453 0.66 -9.58 11.94
C ASN A 453 -0.80 -9.72 11.51
N ILE A 454 -1.11 -10.68 10.63
CA ILE A 454 -2.50 -10.94 10.23
C ILE A 454 -3.31 -11.36 11.46
N GLY A 455 -4.47 -10.73 11.66
CA GLY A 455 -5.30 -10.89 12.86
C GLY A 455 -5.04 -9.87 13.96
N SER A 456 -4.04 -8.99 13.80
CA SER A 456 -3.67 -8.02 14.84
C SER A 456 -4.71 -6.93 15.10
N TRP A 457 -5.73 -6.79 14.24
CA TRP A 457 -6.92 -5.98 14.52
C TRP A 457 -7.65 -6.43 15.80
N ARG A 458 -7.53 -7.71 16.19
CA ARG A 458 -8.11 -8.26 17.43
C ARG A 458 -7.31 -7.90 18.68
N ASN A 459 -6.07 -7.42 18.55
CA ASN A 459 -5.20 -7.14 19.69
C ASN A 459 -4.48 -5.79 19.59
N ALA A 460 -3.48 -5.65 18.71
CA ALA A 460 -2.61 -4.49 18.60
C ALA A 460 -3.39 -3.21 18.28
N PHE A 461 -4.45 -3.33 17.47
CA PHE A 461 -5.31 -2.19 17.08
C PHE A 461 -6.67 -2.21 17.79
N ALA A 462 -6.91 -3.15 18.71
CA ALA A 462 -8.24 -3.33 19.31
C ALA A 462 -8.72 -2.14 20.14
N ASN A 463 -7.78 -1.34 20.66
CA ASN A 463 -8.06 -0.14 21.45
C ASN A 463 -8.13 1.14 20.61
N ASP A 464 -7.86 1.06 19.30
CA ASP A 464 -7.96 2.21 18.42
C ASP A 464 -9.44 2.57 18.22
N THR A 465 -9.71 3.85 17.94
CA THR A 465 -11.07 4.33 17.64
C THR A 465 -11.72 3.53 16.50
N ILE A 466 -10.91 3.15 15.50
CA ILE A 466 -11.36 2.36 14.34
C ILE A 466 -10.29 1.30 14.01
N PRO A 467 -10.35 0.10 14.63
CA PRO A 467 -9.33 -0.93 14.47
C PRO A 467 -9.06 -1.33 13.02
N SER A 468 -10.12 -1.40 12.21
CA SER A 468 -10.02 -1.72 10.77
C SER A 468 -9.27 -0.65 9.97
N GLU A 469 -9.49 0.63 10.24
CA GLU A 469 -8.80 1.73 9.55
C GLU A 469 -7.31 1.74 9.90
N SER A 470 -6.98 1.58 11.18
CA SER A 470 -5.59 1.52 11.63
C SER A 470 -4.84 0.33 11.06
N TYR A 471 -5.45 -0.85 11.08
CA TYR A 471 -4.85 -2.06 10.51
C TYR A 471 -4.60 -1.91 9.01
N ILE A 472 -5.59 -1.45 8.24
CA ILE A 472 -5.43 -1.24 6.78
C ILE A 472 -4.35 -0.18 6.51
N SER A 473 -4.33 0.91 7.27
CA SER A 473 -3.33 1.98 7.11
C SER A 473 -1.92 1.47 7.40
N ALA A 474 -1.74 0.60 8.40
CA ALA A 474 -0.45 -0.02 8.70
C ALA A 474 0.02 -0.98 7.59
N VAL A 475 -0.89 -1.78 7.02
CA VAL A 475 -0.58 -2.64 5.85
C VAL A 475 -0.13 -1.80 4.65
N GLN A 476 -0.85 -0.73 4.32
CA GLN A 476 -0.50 0.18 3.22
C GLN A 476 0.86 0.87 3.45
N ALA A 477 1.11 1.35 4.68
CA ALA A 477 2.37 1.98 5.03
C ALA A 477 3.55 1.01 4.89
N ALA A 478 3.39 -0.25 5.30
CA ALA A 478 4.40 -1.29 5.15
C ALA A 478 4.73 -1.61 3.67
N HIS A 479 3.72 -1.69 2.79
CA HIS A 479 3.97 -1.86 1.36
C HIS A 479 4.83 -0.73 0.76
N LEU A 480 4.50 0.51 1.12
CA LEU A 480 5.24 1.68 0.63
C LEU A 480 6.65 1.77 1.23
N GLY A 481 6.80 1.42 2.52
CA GLY A 481 8.10 1.41 3.21
C GLY A 481 9.06 0.36 2.65
N THR A 482 8.57 -0.87 2.43
CA THR A 482 9.39 -1.98 1.92
C THR A 482 9.93 -1.75 0.51
N LEU A 483 9.34 -0.84 -0.27
CA LEU A 483 9.84 -0.44 -1.60
C LEU A 483 11.26 0.17 -1.53
N CYS A 484 11.66 0.72 -0.38
CA CYS A 484 12.99 1.28 -0.17
C CYS A 484 14.06 0.19 0.08
N GLY A 485 13.69 -1.09 0.07
CA GLY A 485 14.59 -2.22 0.27
C GLY A 485 15.75 -2.26 -0.75
N GLN A 486 16.93 -2.66 -0.29
CA GLN A 486 18.15 -2.69 -1.11
C GLN A 486 18.16 -3.83 -2.15
N SER A 487 17.45 -4.93 -1.87
CA SER A 487 17.35 -6.10 -2.76
C SER A 487 15.88 -6.46 -2.97
N LEU A 488 15.51 -6.75 -4.22
CA LEU A 488 14.18 -7.20 -4.63
C LEU A 488 13.03 -6.37 -4.02
N PRO A 489 12.87 -5.08 -4.35
CA PRO A 489 11.96 -4.16 -3.67
C PRO A 489 10.49 -4.58 -3.57
N LEU A 490 9.98 -5.42 -4.50
CA LEU A 490 8.60 -5.91 -4.44
C LEU A 490 8.43 -7.23 -3.68
N ALA A 491 9.52 -7.90 -3.27
CA ALA A 491 9.44 -9.23 -2.70
C ALA A 491 8.63 -9.28 -1.40
N ALA A 492 8.87 -8.35 -0.47
CA ALA A 492 8.14 -8.30 0.79
C ALA A 492 6.63 -8.08 0.57
N SER A 493 6.28 -7.19 -0.36
CA SER A 493 4.90 -6.91 -0.74
C SER A 493 4.21 -8.11 -1.39
N LEU A 494 4.86 -8.78 -2.35
CA LEU A 494 4.31 -9.98 -2.99
C LEU A 494 4.13 -11.13 -2.00
N LYS A 495 5.11 -11.36 -1.11
CA LYS A 495 5.03 -12.38 -0.06
C LYS A 495 3.89 -12.11 0.91
N HIS A 496 3.76 -10.87 1.37
CA HIS A 496 2.72 -10.51 2.33
C HIS A 496 1.33 -10.63 1.71
N THR A 497 1.11 -10.16 0.48
CA THR A 497 -0.20 -10.30 -0.17
C THR A 497 -0.56 -11.76 -0.45
N LEU A 498 0.40 -12.60 -0.83
CA LEU A 498 0.18 -14.05 -0.93
C LEU A 498 -0.17 -14.66 0.44
N LEU A 499 0.51 -14.24 1.52
CA LEU A 499 0.22 -14.66 2.89
C LEU A 499 -1.22 -14.27 3.31
N SER A 500 -1.64 -13.03 3.02
CA SER A 500 -3.00 -12.53 3.26
C SER A 500 -4.06 -13.37 2.53
N LEU A 501 -3.83 -13.70 1.26
CA LEU A 501 -4.73 -14.56 0.47
C LEU A 501 -4.83 -15.99 1.02
N VAL A 502 -3.69 -16.61 1.36
CA VAL A 502 -3.66 -17.96 1.94
C VAL A 502 -4.33 -17.98 3.31
N ARG A 503 -4.13 -16.93 4.12
CA ARG A 503 -4.78 -16.80 5.42
C ARG A 503 -6.29 -16.62 5.29
N LEU A 504 -6.74 -15.72 4.41
CA LEU A 504 -8.16 -15.55 4.10
C LEU A 504 -8.79 -16.87 3.63
N THR A 505 -8.09 -17.64 2.79
CA THR A 505 -8.55 -18.98 2.37
C THR A 505 -8.75 -19.91 3.56
N GLY A 506 -7.81 -19.94 4.51
CA GLY A 506 -7.93 -20.72 5.74
C GLY A 506 -9.16 -20.36 6.58
N ASP A 507 -9.49 -19.08 6.69
CA ASP A 507 -10.67 -18.61 7.40
C ASP A 507 -11.97 -18.92 6.61
N LEU A 508 -11.96 -18.76 5.27
CA LEU A 508 -13.09 -19.10 4.39
C LEU A 508 -13.41 -20.60 4.36
N ILE A 509 -12.41 -21.49 4.51
CA ILE A 509 -12.64 -22.93 4.66
C ILE A 509 -13.46 -23.23 5.92
N VAL A 510 -13.29 -22.43 6.98
CA VAL A 510 -14.05 -22.58 8.23
C VAL A 510 -15.45 -21.97 8.11
N TRP A 511 -15.58 -20.86 7.38
CA TRP A 511 -16.83 -20.11 7.26
C TRP A 511 -17.78 -20.59 6.15
N SER A 512 -17.29 -21.34 5.17
CA SER A 512 -18.06 -21.81 4.01
C SER A 512 -18.52 -23.26 4.18
N ASP A 513 -19.82 -23.49 4.02
CA ASP A 513 -20.42 -24.84 4.02
C ASP A 513 -20.29 -25.55 2.67
N GLU A 514 -20.11 -24.79 1.57
CA GLU A 514 -20.04 -25.29 0.18
C GLU A 514 -18.62 -25.18 -0.40
N MET A 515 -17.64 -25.78 0.28
CA MET A 515 -16.27 -25.84 -0.22
C MET A 515 -16.11 -26.91 -1.31
N ASN A 516 -15.22 -26.68 -2.28
CA ASN A 516 -14.74 -27.66 -3.24
C ASN A 516 -13.33 -28.17 -2.84
N PRO A 517 -13.21 -29.29 -2.08
CA PRO A 517 -11.92 -29.76 -1.57
C PRO A 517 -10.88 -30.02 -2.67
N PRO A 518 -11.21 -30.66 -3.82
CA PRO A 518 -10.27 -30.82 -4.92
C PRO A 518 -9.64 -29.51 -5.41
N GLN A 519 -10.42 -28.42 -5.50
CA GLN A 519 -9.91 -27.12 -5.92
C GLN A 519 -8.95 -26.53 -4.87
N VAL A 520 -9.30 -26.60 -3.59
CA VAL A 520 -8.45 -26.12 -2.50
C VAL A 520 -7.12 -26.88 -2.46
N ILE A 521 -7.17 -28.20 -2.57
CA ILE A 521 -5.95 -29.05 -2.61
C ILE A 521 -5.08 -28.67 -3.81
N ARG A 522 -5.68 -28.51 -5.00
CA ARG A 522 -4.94 -28.15 -6.22
C ARG A 522 -4.17 -26.84 -6.09
N THR A 523 -4.73 -25.85 -5.41
CA THR A 523 -4.15 -24.51 -5.26
C THR A 523 -3.18 -24.42 -4.07
N LEU A 524 -3.51 -25.00 -2.90
CA LEU A 524 -2.69 -24.86 -1.69
C LEU A 524 -1.53 -25.86 -1.59
N LEU A 525 -1.69 -27.08 -2.10
CA LEU A 525 -0.66 -28.13 -2.00
C LEU A 525 0.67 -27.74 -2.69
N PRO A 526 0.67 -27.16 -3.91
CA PRO A 526 1.91 -26.73 -4.56
C PRO A 526 2.71 -25.71 -3.73
N LEU A 527 2.05 -24.87 -2.94
CA LEU A 527 2.71 -23.86 -2.11
C LEU A 527 3.59 -24.48 -1.01
N LEU A 528 3.34 -25.73 -0.64
CA LEU A 528 4.21 -26.45 0.31
C LEU A 528 5.56 -26.82 -0.32
N LEU A 529 5.55 -27.06 -1.63
CA LEU A 529 6.64 -27.67 -2.38
C LEU A 529 7.45 -26.67 -3.19
N GLU A 530 6.90 -25.48 -3.45
CA GLU A 530 7.54 -24.47 -4.27
C GLU A 530 8.46 -23.53 -3.48
N SER A 531 9.69 -23.34 -3.96
CA SER A 531 10.72 -22.55 -3.26
C SER A 531 10.36 -21.06 -3.15
N SER A 532 9.65 -20.51 -4.14
CA SER A 532 9.23 -19.11 -4.16
C SER A 532 8.14 -18.79 -3.12
N THR A 533 7.46 -19.81 -2.60
CA THR A 533 6.29 -19.67 -1.71
C THR A 533 6.53 -20.24 -0.31
N GLU A 534 7.78 -20.48 0.08
CA GLU A 534 8.15 -21.00 1.40
C GLU A 534 7.63 -20.17 2.59
N SER A 535 7.34 -18.87 2.38
CA SER A 535 6.78 -17.98 3.41
C SER A 535 5.33 -18.31 3.79
N VAL A 536 4.59 -19.02 2.92
CA VAL A 536 3.18 -19.39 3.17
C VAL A 536 2.97 -20.88 3.41
N ALA A 537 4.01 -21.71 3.25
CA ALA A 537 3.93 -23.17 3.33
C ALA A 537 3.28 -23.68 4.64
N GLU A 538 3.64 -23.11 5.80
CA GLU A 538 3.08 -23.54 7.09
C GLU A 538 1.56 -23.28 7.16
N ILE A 539 1.12 -22.08 6.76
CA ILE A 539 -0.31 -21.72 6.79
C ILE A 539 -1.09 -22.55 5.77
N SER A 540 -0.52 -22.78 4.58
CA SER A 540 -1.09 -23.67 3.57
C SER A 540 -1.26 -25.09 4.12
N SER A 541 -0.28 -25.61 4.86
CA SER A 541 -0.33 -26.94 5.48
C SER A 541 -1.47 -27.00 6.49
N ASN A 542 -1.56 -26.01 7.39
CA ASN A 542 -2.62 -25.93 8.40
C ASN A 542 -4.03 -25.89 7.78
N SER A 543 -4.18 -25.21 6.64
CA SER A 543 -5.44 -25.19 5.89
C SER A 543 -5.76 -26.54 5.25
N LEU A 544 -4.75 -27.21 4.67
CA LEU A 544 -4.90 -28.54 4.07
C LEU A 544 -5.18 -29.64 5.10
N GLU A 545 -4.65 -29.52 6.33
CA GLU A 545 -4.89 -30.51 7.38
C GLU A 545 -6.37 -30.62 7.79
N ARG A 546 -7.14 -29.54 7.63
CA ARG A 546 -8.59 -29.56 7.83
C ARG A 546 -9.34 -30.39 6.78
N ILE A 547 -8.70 -30.65 5.64
CA ILE A 547 -9.29 -31.35 4.49
C ILE A 547 -8.78 -32.79 4.38
N LEU A 548 -7.46 -32.96 4.48
CA LEU A 548 -6.74 -34.23 4.25
C LEU A 548 -6.36 -34.95 5.56
N GLY A 549 -6.71 -34.38 6.71
CA GLY A 549 -6.22 -34.83 8.01
C GLY A 549 -4.76 -34.39 8.27
N PRO A 550 -4.14 -34.85 9.37
CA PRO A 550 -2.80 -34.43 9.79
C PRO A 550 -1.76 -34.57 8.66
N ALA A 551 -0.74 -33.71 8.61
CA ALA A 551 0.27 -33.73 7.54
C ALA A 551 1.04 -35.07 7.39
N GLU A 552 1.08 -35.87 8.47
CA GLU A 552 1.69 -37.20 8.51
C GLU A 552 0.71 -38.33 8.11
N SER A 553 -0.54 -38.01 7.74
CA SER A 553 -1.54 -39.00 7.35
C SER A 553 -1.22 -39.59 5.97
N ASP A 554 -1.62 -40.85 5.74
CA ASP A 554 -1.44 -41.51 4.45
C ASP A 554 -2.10 -40.73 3.31
N GLU A 555 -3.27 -40.12 3.56
CA GLU A 555 -3.99 -39.35 2.55
C GLU A 555 -3.24 -38.06 2.18
N PHE A 556 -2.74 -37.33 3.17
CA PHE A 556 -1.97 -36.10 2.95
C PHE A 556 -0.66 -36.42 2.21
N LEU A 557 0.08 -37.40 2.70
CA LEU A 557 1.35 -37.83 2.12
C LEU A 557 1.18 -38.35 0.69
N ALA A 558 0.11 -39.09 0.40
CA ALA A 558 -0.17 -39.55 -0.96
C ALA A 558 -0.27 -38.39 -1.95
N ARG A 559 -0.97 -37.30 -1.60
CA ARG A 559 -1.06 -36.10 -2.47
C ARG A 559 0.28 -35.40 -2.65
N VAL A 560 1.06 -35.28 -1.57
CA VAL A 560 2.41 -34.71 -1.63
C VAL A 560 3.30 -35.53 -2.57
N TYR A 561 3.35 -36.86 -2.40
CA TYR A 561 4.18 -37.73 -3.23
C TYR A 561 3.72 -37.75 -4.70
N GLU A 562 2.41 -37.76 -4.96
CA GLU A 562 1.86 -37.63 -6.32
C GLU A 562 2.38 -36.36 -7.00
N LYS A 563 2.35 -35.23 -6.30
CA LYS A 563 2.85 -33.95 -6.83
C LYS A 563 4.37 -33.96 -7.02
N LEU A 564 5.14 -34.52 -6.09
CA LEU A 564 6.60 -34.65 -6.19
C LEU A 564 7.01 -35.53 -7.38
N ILE A 565 6.36 -36.69 -7.55
CA ILE A 565 6.61 -37.61 -8.68
C ILE A 565 6.29 -36.91 -10.01
N THR A 566 5.15 -36.21 -10.08
CA THR A 566 4.75 -35.47 -11.28
C THR A 566 5.74 -34.34 -11.60
N GLY A 567 6.25 -33.64 -10.57
CA GLY A 567 7.28 -32.61 -10.72
C GLY A 567 8.61 -33.20 -11.23
N CYS A 568 9.07 -34.30 -10.64
CA CYS A 568 10.28 -35.01 -11.08
C CYS A 568 10.15 -35.48 -12.54
N TYR A 569 9.00 -36.06 -12.89
CA TYR A 569 8.71 -36.46 -14.26
C TYR A 569 8.77 -35.27 -15.22
N ASN A 570 8.18 -34.13 -14.86
CA ASN A 570 8.24 -32.92 -15.69
C ASN A 570 9.68 -32.45 -15.93
N ILE A 571 10.52 -32.43 -14.89
CA ILE A 571 11.94 -32.05 -15.01
C ILE A 571 12.66 -33.02 -15.97
N LEU A 572 12.52 -34.32 -15.76
CA LEU A 572 13.20 -35.35 -16.55
C LEU A 572 12.72 -35.40 -18.01
N ALA A 573 11.42 -35.27 -18.25
CA ALA A 573 10.83 -35.41 -19.57
C ALA A 573 11.00 -34.15 -20.43
N ASN A 574 10.96 -32.96 -19.81
CA ASN A 574 10.87 -31.69 -20.55
C ASN A 574 12.10 -30.79 -20.42
N HIS A 575 12.95 -30.99 -19.41
CA HIS A 575 14.02 -30.05 -19.06
C HIS A 575 15.41 -30.68 -18.82
N ALA A 576 15.57 -32.00 -19.00
CA ALA A 576 16.83 -32.70 -18.74
C ALA A 576 17.75 -32.86 -19.97
N ASP A 577 17.30 -32.49 -21.18
CA ASP A 577 18.13 -32.59 -22.39
C ASP A 577 19.15 -31.45 -22.45
N PRO A 578 20.47 -31.72 -22.36
CA PRO A 578 21.50 -30.69 -22.42
C PRO A 578 21.62 -30.02 -23.81
N ASN A 579 20.93 -30.53 -24.84
CA ASN A 579 20.95 -29.98 -26.20
C ASN A 579 19.70 -29.11 -26.52
N ARG A 580 18.79 -28.91 -25.56
CA ARG A 580 17.67 -27.96 -25.62
C ARG A 580 17.87 -26.80 -24.64
#